data_AF-A0A2E0WWP0-F1
#
_entry.id   AF-A0A2E0WWP0-F1
#
_cell.length_a   1.000
_cell.length_b   1.000
_cell.length_c   1.000
_cell.angle_alpha   90.00
_cell.angle_beta   90.00
_cell.angle_gamma   90.00
#
_symmetry.space_group_name_H-M   'P 1'
#
loop_
_entity.id
_entity.type
_entity.pdbx_description
1 polymer ?
#
loop_
_entity_poly.entity_id
_entity_poly.type
_entity_poly.pdbx_seq_one_letter_code
_entity_poly.pdbx_strand_id
1 'polypeptide(L)'
;MQYSRNFVTAMLLLAAGVAWAADEGEPPRRAARPAFPPDVESVFFVDAREQLLGERPGRGAAVAAGDGAPAAASAAGDGERFAWSRLVSGQTLADEVKRIANGLQAPLANAGKFRSGGFQQCRRDFGLLAVLFAVAAQYDGETRFADNAAALRDQFARAAAACQAATDDSLALAQQRRYDLEDLMRGQSVAAPDAAEQPPAWGELVSLSLLMQRMETALEERVDPAVASERTFRRAELDVQREAQLLAMLAEVIQREGFDFADDDQYAAFAQRLQDAAGALNHAAEERNYEAARAAAGQVGQACAACHEDYRG
;
A
#
# COMPACT_ATOMS: atom_id res chain seq x y z
N MET A 1 -34.51 60.91 -49.35
CA MET A 1 -33.66 61.51 -50.39
C MET A 1 -32.21 61.36 -49.95
N GLN A 2 -31.37 60.72 -50.78
CA GLN A 2 -29.93 61.04 -51.03
C GLN A 2 -28.98 61.13 -49.80
N TYR A 3 -27.84 60.46 -49.65
CA TYR A 3 -26.84 59.85 -50.54
C TYR A 3 -26.02 58.82 -49.71
N SER A 4 -25.72 57.66 -50.31
CA SER A 4 -24.37 57.07 -50.49
C SER A 4 -23.27 57.36 -49.46
N ARG A 5 -22.67 56.30 -48.90
CA ARG A 5 -21.23 56.02 -49.08
C ARG A 5 -20.88 54.58 -48.71
N ASN A 6 -20.34 53.90 -49.72
CA ASN A 6 -19.72 52.58 -49.68
C ASN A 6 -18.55 52.56 -48.68
N PHE A 7 -18.44 51.48 -47.90
CA PHE A 7 -17.13 50.89 -47.58
C PHE A 7 -17.28 49.38 -47.45
N VAL A 8 -16.85 48.71 -48.52
CA VAL A 8 -16.60 47.28 -48.58
C VAL A 8 -15.23 47.06 -47.96
N THR A 9 -15.16 46.30 -46.88
CA THR A 9 -13.89 45.74 -46.40
C THR A 9 -14.08 44.23 -46.29
N ALA A 10 -13.71 43.54 -47.36
CA ALA A 10 -13.57 42.09 -47.39
C ALA A 10 -12.31 41.71 -46.61
N MET A 11 -12.48 41.04 -45.47
CA MET A 11 -11.38 40.45 -44.72
C MET A 11 -11.22 38.99 -45.17
N LEU A 12 -10.20 38.75 -46.01
CA LEU A 12 -9.74 37.43 -46.41
C LEU A 12 -9.04 36.76 -45.21
N LEU A 13 -9.70 35.81 -44.56
CA LEU A 13 -9.09 34.91 -43.60
C LEU A 13 -8.38 33.77 -44.35
N LEU A 14 -7.07 33.92 -44.53
CA LEU A 14 -6.18 32.81 -44.90
C LEU A 14 -6.01 31.90 -43.67
N ALA A 15 -6.55 30.68 -43.77
CA ALA A 15 -6.24 29.60 -42.85
C ALA A 15 -4.81 29.10 -43.13
N ALA A 16 -3.86 29.45 -42.26
CA ALA A 16 -2.55 28.80 -42.20
C ALA A 16 -2.61 27.71 -41.13
N GLY A 17 -2.96 26.49 -41.54
CA GLY A 17 -2.73 25.29 -40.75
C GLY A 17 -1.24 24.95 -40.80
N VAL A 18 -0.50 25.21 -39.71
CA VAL A 18 0.84 24.65 -39.52
C VAL A 18 0.67 23.41 -38.67
N ALA A 19 0.77 22.26 -39.33
CA ALA A 19 0.85 20.95 -38.72
C ALA A 19 2.03 20.92 -37.75
N TRP A 20 1.77 20.59 -36.49
CA TRP A 20 2.80 20.14 -35.57
C TRP A 20 3.19 18.72 -36.01
N ALA A 21 4.30 18.61 -36.73
CA ALA A 21 4.97 17.34 -36.90
C ALA A 21 5.50 16.92 -35.52
N ALA A 22 4.95 15.81 -35.00
CA ALA A 22 5.57 15.09 -33.91
C ALA A 22 6.91 14.57 -34.43
N ASP A 23 8.00 15.11 -33.90
CA ASP A 23 9.34 14.54 -34.05
C ASP A 23 9.33 13.21 -33.28
N GLU A 24 9.08 12.10 -33.99
CA GLU A 24 9.33 10.76 -33.47
C GLU A 24 10.84 10.59 -33.32
N GLY A 25 11.37 11.10 -32.20
CA GLY A 25 12.76 10.91 -31.82
C GLY A 25 13.11 9.43 -31.84
N GLU A 26 14.16 9.11 -32.59
CA GLU A 26 14.70 7.77 -32.75
C GLU A 26 14.92 7.14 -31.36
N PRO A 27 14.47 5.89 -31.11
CA PRO A 27 14.60 5.26 -29.80
C PRO A 27 16.07 5.28 -29.38
N PRO A 28 16.40 5.65 -28.13
CA PRO A 28 17.78 5.81 -27.70
C PRO A 28 18.55 4.53 -27.96
N ARG A 29 19.56 4.60 -28.85
CA ARG A 29 20.46 3.50 -29.15
C ARG A 29 21.09 3.04 -27.84
N ARG A 30 20.73 1.83 -27.40
CA ARG A 30 21.38 1.19 -26.25
C ARG A 30 22.88 1.11 -26.54
N ALA A 31 23.69 1.53 -25.57
CA ALA A 31 25.13 1.39 -25.65
C ALA A 31 25.49 -0.08 -25.94
N ALA A 32 26.48 -0.30 -26.81
CA ALA A 32 27.00 -1.63 -27.06
C ALA A 32 27.53 -2.22 -25.74
N ARG A 33 27.38 -3.53 -25.56
CA ARG A 33 27.93 -4.22 -24.39
C ARG A 33 29.45 -3.98 -24.35
N PRO A 34 30.02 -3.62 -23.19
CA PRO A 34 31.45 -3.52 -23.05
C PRO A 34 32.08 -4.89 -23.30
N ALA A 35 33.14 -4.92 -24.11
CA ALA A 35 33.98 -6.09 -24.25
C ALA A 35 35.00 -6.05 -23.11
N PHE A 36 34.98 -7.08 -22.26
CA PHE A 36 35.95 -7.19 -21.18
C PHE A 36 37.22 -7.86 -21.72
N PRO A 37 38.41 -7.38 -21.35
CA PRO A 37 39.65 -8.04 -21.71
C PRO A 37 39.80 -9.37 -20.94
N PRO A 38 40.57 -10.35 -21.46
CA PRO A 38 40.57 -11.73 -20.95
C PRO A 38 41.04 -11.87 -19.50
N ASP A 39 41.85 -10.93 -19.03
CA ASP A 39 42.31 -10.82 -17.65
C ASP A 39 41.15 -10.53 -16.68
N VAL A 40 40.16 -9.74 -17.10
CA VAL A 40 38.96 -9.46 -16.28
C VAL A 40 38.00 -10.65 -16.30
N GLU A 41 37.80 -11.30 -17.45
CA GLU A 41 36.93 -12.47 -17.54
C GLU A 41 37.44 -13.64 -16.70
N SER A 42 38.77 -13.78 -16.55
CA SER A 42 39.39 -14.82 -15.72
C SER A 42 39.16 -14.68 -14.21
N VAL A 43 38.70 -13.51 -13.73
CA VAL A 43 38.36 -13.27 -12.32
C VAL A 43 36.97 -13.82 -11.99
N PHE A 44 36.10 -13.96 -12.99
CA PHE A 44 34.74 -14.43 -12.82
C PHE A 44 34.60 -15.88 -13.28
N PHE A 45 33.81 -16.66 -12.54
CA PHE A 45 33.44 -18.00 -12.99
C PHE A 45 32.48 -17.89 -14.17
N VAL A 46 32.70 -18.73 -15.20
CA VAL A 46 31.81 -18.84 -16.36
C VAL A 46 30.40 -19.26 -15.92
N ASP A 47 30.30 -20.14 -14.92
CA ASP A 47 29.07 -20.42 -14.18
C ASP A 47 29.37 -20.52 -12.68
N ALA A 48 28.79 -19.61 -11.89
CA ALA A 48 28.94 -19.60 -10.44
C ALA A 48 28.41 -20.90 -9.77
N ARG A 49 27.56 -21.66 -10.45
CA ARG A 49 27.00 -22.93 -9.93
C ARG A 49 28.03 -24.05 -9.86
N GLU A 50 29.08 -23.99 -10.67
CA GLU A 50 30.14 -25.01 -10.66
C GLU A 50 31.02 -24.95 -9.41
N GLN A 51 30.97 -23.86 -8.65
CA GLN A 51 31.71 -23.67 -7.40
C GLN A 51 30.87 -23.96 -6.14
N LEU A 52 29.59 -24.30 -6.31
CA LEU A 52 28.72 -24.65 -5.19
C LEU A 52 29.02 -26.09 -4.76
N LEU A 53 29.74 -26.25 -3.66
CA LEU A 53 29.99 -27.55 -3.02
C LEU A 53 28.92 -27.83 -1.97
N GLY A 54 28.13 -28.88 -2.20
CA GLY A 54 27.08 -29.35 -1.28
C GLY A 54 25.83 -29.80 -2.01
N GLU A 55 25.05 -30.69 -1.40
CA GLU A 55 23.72 -31.02 -1.92
C GLU A 55 22.83 -29.78 -1.86
N ARG A 56 22.28 -29.40 -3.02
CA ARG A 56 21.26 -28.35 -3.10
C ARG A 56 20.09 -28.74 -2.20
N PRO A 57 19.71 -27.94 -1.19
CA PRO A 57 18.56 -28.25 -0.35
C PRO A 57 17.33 -28.48 -1.23
N GLY A 58 16.79 -29.70 -1.17
CA GLY A 58 15.54 -30.01 -1.84
C GLY A 58 14.45 -29.09 -1.29
N ARG A 59 13.66 -28.49 -2.17
CA ARG A 59 12.48 -27.70 -1.79
C ARG A 59 11.47 -28.67 -1.15
N GLY A 60 11.61 -28.92 0.16
CA GLY A 60 10.74 -29.84 0.92
C GLY A 60 11.37 -30.63 2.07
N ALA A 61 12.67 -30.54 2.35
CA ALA A 61 13.26 -31.28 3.49
C ALA A 61 13.39 -30.39 4.73
N ALA A 62 12.35 -30.42 5.58
CA ALA A 62 12.43 -29.90 6.94
C ALA A 62 13.42 -30.73 7.76
N VAL A 63 14.36 -30.07 8.43
CA VAL A 63 15.35 -30.71 9.30
C VAL A 63 14.68 -30.97 10.65
N ALA A 64 14.37 -32.22 10.94
CA ALA A 64 13.86 -32.65 12.23
C ALA A 64 15.00 -32.74 13.25
N ALA A 65 14.83 -32.11 14.42
CA ALA A 65 15.66 -32.36 15.60
C ALA A 65 14.83 -32.27 16.89
N GLY A 66 14.71 -33.42 17.58
CA GLY A 66 14.83 -33.54 19.04
C GLY A 66 13.58 -33.40 19.92
N ASP A 67 13.03 -34.54 20.35
CA ASP A 67 11.94 -34.71 21.33
C ASP A 67 12.27 -34.28 22.77
N GLY A 68 11.24 -33.80 23.51
CA GLY A 68 11.29 -33.46 24.94
C GLY A 68 9.99 -33.07 25.68
N ALA A 69 8.80 -33.61 25.34
CA ALA A 69 7.54 -33.75 26.13
C ALA A 69 6.80 -32.51 26.76
N PRO A 70 5.49 -32.58 27.13
CA PRO A 70 4.43 -33.53 26.81
C PRO A 70 3.20 -32.93 26.08
N ALA A 71 2.43 -33.84 25.47
CA ALA A 71 1.07 -33.77 24.92
C ALA A 71 0.26 -32.46 24.98
N ALA A 72 0.08 -31.84 23.81
CA ALA A 72 -1.19 -31.20 23.43
C ALA A 72 -1.75 -31.97 22.23
N ALA A 73 -3.05 -32.26 22.27
CA ALA A 73 -3.76 -33.03 21.26
C ALA A 73 -3.51 -32.45 19.86
N SER A 74 -2.85 -33.22 19.01
CA SER A 74 -2.75 -32.94 17.58
C SER A 74 -4.13 -33.05 16.95
N ALA A 75 -4.78 -31.91 16.75
CA ALA A 75 -5.74 -31.77 15.66
C ALA A 75 -4.94 -31.48 14.39
N ALA A 76 -4.72 -32.52 13.59
CA ALA A 76 -4.43 -32.33 12.18
C ALA A 76 -5.72 -31.85 11.50
N GLY A 77 -5.71 -30.63 10.96
CA GLY A 77 -6.79 -30.07 10.17
C GLY A 77 -6.34 -28.73 9.58
N ASP A 78 -6.46 -28.59 8.26
CA ASP A 78 -6.33 -27.40 7.41
C ASP A 78 -5.55 -26.20 7.98
N GLY A 79 -4.41 -25.87 7.34
CA GLY A 79 -3.53 -24.75 7.70
C GLY A 79 -4.29 -23.55 8.25
N GLU A 80 -4.12 -23.31 9.54
CA GLU A 80 -4.92 -22.37 10.32
C GLU A 80 -4.77 -20.96 9.71
N ARG A 81 -5.85 -20.46 9.09
CA ARG A 81 -5.85 -19.11 8.52
C ARG A 81 -5.63 -18.09 9.63
N PHE A 82 -4.75 -17.11 9.39
CA PHE A 82 -4.45 -16.07 10.36
C PHE A 82 -5.72 -15.27 10.72
N ALA A 83 -5.96 -15.08 12.02
CA ALA A 83 -7.14 -14.39 12.55
C ALA A 83 -6.93 -12.86 12.58
N TRP A 84 -7.18 -12.18 11.46
CA TRP A 84 -7.12 -10.73 11.32
C TRP A 84 -8.03 -9.96 12.28
N SER A 85 -9.14 -10.55 12.71
CA SER A 85 -10.07 -9.96 13.69
C SER A 85 -9.42 -9.66 15.04
N ARG A 86 -8.29 -10.29 15.35
CA ARG A 86 -7.49 -10.02 16.57
C ARG A 86 -6.75 -8.68 16.53
N LEU A 87 -6.48 -8.15 15.34
CA LEU A 87 -5.70 -6.91 15.17
C LEU A 87 -6.58 -5.72 14.80
N VAL A 88 -7.61 -5.95 13.99
CA VAL A 88 -8.44 -4.88 13.41
C VAL A 88 -9.89 -5.34 13.29
N SER A 89 -10.83 -4.47 13.67
CA SER A 89 -12.26 -4.73 13.49
C SER A 89 -12.72 -4.50 12.06
N GLY A 90 -13.77 -5.21 11.63
CA GLY A 90 -14.40 -5.00 10.31
C GLY A 90 -14.93 -3.57 10.13
N GLN A 91 -15.35 -2.92 11.23
CA GLN A 91 -15.76 -1.52 11.22
C GLN A 91 -14.57 -0.58 10.97
N THR A 92 -13.41 -0.82 11.61
CA THR A 92 -12.19 -0.05 11.35
C THR A 92 -11.75 -0.16 9.90
N LEU A 93 -11.80 -1.36 9.31
CA LEU A 93 -11.52 -1.56 7.88
C LEU A 93 -12.50 -0.76 7.01
N ALA A 94 -13.81 -0.83 7.29
CA ALA A 94 -14.83 -0.10 6.54
C ALA A 94 -14.68 1.42 6.63
N ASP A 95 -14.36 1.92 7.82
CA ASP A 95 -14.15 3.35 8.06
C ASP A 95 -12.89 3.87 7.37
N GLU A 96 -11.81 3.09 7.35
CA GLU A 96 -10.59 3.48 6.66
C GLU A 96 -10.78 3.48 5.14
N VAL A 97 -11.45 2.47 4.58
CA VAL A 97 -11.84 2.46 3.16
C VAL A 97 -12.66 3.71 2.80
N LYS A 98 -13.63 4.08 3.65
CA LYS A 98 -14.43 5.31 3.48
C LYS A 98 -13.59 6.58 3.59
N ARG A 99 -12.63 6.63 4.53
CA ARG A 99 -11.72 7.78 4.70
C ARG A 99 -10.90 7.99 3.42
N ILE A 100 -10.32 6.93 2.88
CA ILE A 100 -9.54 6.97 1.65
C ILE A 100 -10.40 7.38 0.45
N ALA A 101 -11.60 6.82 0.32
CA ALA A 101 -12.54 7.18 -0.75
C ALA A 101 -12.83 8.69 -0.79
N ASN A 102 -13.04 9.30 0.38
CA ASN A 102 -13.24 10.74 0.49
C ASN A 102 -11.95 11.52 0.13
N GLY A 103 -10.78 11.02 0.55
CA GLY A 103 -9.48 11.62 0.26
C GLY A 103 -9.12 11.65 -1.23
N LEU A 104 -9.59 10.65 -2.00
CA LEU A 104 -9.34 10.52 -3.44
C LEU A 104 -10.08 11.55 -4.31
N GLN A 105 -11.09 12.24 -3.79
CA GLN A 105 -11.91 13.16 -4.59
C GLN A 105 -11.11 14.37 -5.10
N ALA A 106 -10.34 15.01 -4.21
CA ALA A 106 -9.58 16.21 -4.54
C ALA A 106 -8.44 15.97 -5.55
N PRO A 107 -7.55 14.96 -5.39
CA PRO A 107 -6.46 14.72 -6.34
C PRO A 107 -6.96 14.23 -7.71
N LEU A 108 -8.14 13.61 -7.78
CA LEU A 108 -8.73 13.10 -9.03
C LEU A 108 -9.75 14.03 -9.69
N ALA A 109 -9.94 15.24 -9.14
CA ALA A 109 -10.93 16.18 -9.65
C ALA A 109 -10.65 16.63 -11.10
N ASN A 110 -9.38 16.77 -11.49
CA ASN A 110 -8.96 17.09 -12.85
C ASN A 110 -7.46 16.79 -13.07
N ALA A 111 -7.03 16.81 -14.33
CA ALA A 111 -5.64 16.54 -14.70
C ALA A 111 -4.61 17.47 -14.06
N GLY A 112 -4.96 18.74 -13.80
CA GLY A 112 -4.07 19.69 -13.14
C GLY A 112 -3.74 19.27 -11.71
N LYS A 113 -4.77 18.95 -10.92
CA LYS A 113 -4.61 18.46 -9.53
C LYS A 113 -3.87 17.14 -9.46
N PHE A 114 -4.15 16.24 -10.40
CA PHE A 114 -3.48 14.95 -10.48
C PHE A 114 -1.99 15.10 -10.78
N ARG A 115 -1.65 15.88 -11.82
CA ARG A 115 -0.25 16.10 -12.24
C ARG A 115 0.57 16.95 -11.27
N SER A 116 -0.07 17.83 -10.48
CA SER A 116 0.60 18.66 -9.47
C SER A 116 0.96 17.91 -8.16
N GLY A 117 1.04 16.58 -8.19
CA GLY A 117 1.35 15.73 -7.03
C GLY A 117 0.19 14.85 -6.55
N GLY A 118 -1.05 15.06 -7.03
CA GLY A 118 -2.19 14.23 -6.68
C GLY A 118 -2.01 12.74 -7.03
N PHE A 119 -1.25 12.44 -8.09
CA PHE A 119 -0.91 11.07 -8.47
C PHE A 119 -0.13 10.30 -7.39
N GLN A 120 0.76 10.97 -6.65
CA GLN A 120 1.52 10.33 -5.55
C GLN A 120 0.61 10.01 -4.37
N GLN A 121 -0.34 10.90 -4.06
CA GLN A 121 -1.38 10.61 -3.08
C GLN A 121 -2.24 9.43 -3.53
N CYS A 122 -2.71 9.43 -4.78
CA CYS A 122 -3.50 8.33 -5.33
C CYS A 122 -2.73 7.01 -5.28
N ARG A 123 -1.42 7.01 -5.58
CA ARG A 123 -0.57 5.82 -5.47
C ARG A 123 -0.55 5.25 -4.06
N ARG A 124 -0.37 6.09 -3.04
CA ARG A 124 -0.42 5.66 -1.63
C ARG A 124 -1.80 5.13 -1.26
N ASP A 125 -2.83 5.89 -1.57
CA ASP A 125 -4.21 5.63 -1.18
C ASP A 125 -4.74 4.33 -1.84
N PHE A 126 -4.47 4.11 -3.13
CA PHE A 126 -4.81 2.86 -3.80
C PHE A 126 -3.97 1.68 -3.33
N GLY A 127 -2.68 1.89 -3.01
CA GLY A 127 -1.84 0.83 -2.45
C GLY A 127 -2.36 0.37 -1.09
N LEU A 128 -2.77 1.32 -0.24
CA LEU A 128 -3.40 1.02 1.04
C LEU A 128 -4.76 0.33 0.87
N LEU A 129 -5.59 0.77 -0.09
CA LEU A 129 -6.84 0.07 -0.42
C LEU A 129 -6.56 -1.38 -0.83
N ALA A 130 -5.55 -1.64 -1.66
CA ALA A 130 -5.17 -3.01 -2.02
C ALA A 130 -4.88 -3.87 -0.79
N VAL A 131 -4.13 -3.35 0.18
CA VAL A 131 -3.86 -4.04 1.46
C VAL A 131 -5.13 -4.25 2.27
N LEU A 132 -5.98 -3.23 2.43
CA LEU A 132 -7.22 -3.35 3.20
C LEU A 132 -8.16 -4.41 2.60
N PHE A 133 -8.25 -4.48 1.27
CA PHE A 133 -9.05 -5.49 0.59
C PHE A 133 -8.38 -6.87 0.58
N ALA A 134 -7.04 -6.96 0.61
CA ALA A 134 -6.34 -8.22 0.82
C ALA A 134 -6.62 -8.81 2.23
N VAL A 135 -6.61 -7.95 3.26
CA VAL A 135 -7.03 -8.31 4.62
C VAL A 135 -8.50 -8.71 4.65
N ALA A 136 -9.38 -7.92 4.03
CA ALA A 136 -10.82 -8.21 3.98
C ALA A 136 -11.14 -9.56 3.30
N ALA A 137 -10.38 -9.94 2.27
CA ALA A 137 -10.54 -11.22 1.58
C ALA A 137 -10.12 -12.44 2.43
N GLN A 138 -9.29 -12.22 3.45
CA GLN A 138 -8.81 -13.26 4.38
C GLN A 138 -9.40 -13.10 5.78
N TYR A 139 -10.35 -12.18 5.95
CA TYR A 139 -10.87 -11.80 7.25
C TYR A 139 -11.72 -12.92 7.86
N ASP A 140 -11.45 -13.24 9.12
CA ASP A 140 -12.10 -14.30 9.90
C ASP A 140 -13.39 -13.86 10.60
N GLY A 141 -13.85 -12.63 10.33
CA GLY A 141 -15.13 -12.10 10.77
C GLY A 141 -15.98 -11.56 9.61
N GLU A 142 -16.95 -10.70 9.93
CA GLU A 142 -17.80 -10.08 8.92
C GLU A 142 -17.21 -8.76 8.42
N THR A 143 -17.09 -8.62 7.11
CA THR A 143 -16.84 -7.32 6.45
C THR A 143 -17.90 -7.10 5.38
N ARG A 144 -18.36 -5.87 5.22
CA ARG A 144 -19.33 -5.51 4.17
C ARG A 144 -18.79 -5.62 2.74
N PHE A 145 -17.53 -6.01 2.59
CA PHE A 145 -16.80 -6.04 1.33
C PHE A 145 -16.38 -7.45 0.91
N ALA A 146 -16.69 -8.47 1.71
CA ALA A 146 -16.17 -9.83 1.54
C ALA A 146 -16.34 -10.37 0.11
N ASP A 147 -17.52 -10.20 -0.47
CA ASP A 147 -17.88 -10.76 -1.79
C ASP A 147 -16.97 -10.28 -2.93
N ASN A 148 -16.47 -9.04 -2.86
CA ASN A 148 -15.66 -8.44 -3.92
C ASN A 148 -14.21 -8.19 -3.48
N ALA A 149 -13.82 -8.63 -2.28
CA ALA A 149 -12.58 -8.17 -1.67
C ALA A 149 -11.34 -8.56 -2.48
N ALA A 150 -11.27 -9.81 -2.93
CA ALA A 150 -10.14 -10.29 -3.74
C ALA A 150 -10.05 -9.57 -5.10
N ALA A 151 -11.18 -9.36 -5.77
CA ALA A 151 -11.23 -8.65 -7.05
C ALA A 151 -10.82 -7.19 -6.90
N LEU A 152 -11.33 -6.51 -5.86
CA LEU A 152 -11.03 -5.12 -5.58
C LEU A 152 -9.57 -4.91 -5.15
N ARG A 153 -8.98 -5.84 -4.38
CA ARG A 153 -7.55 -5.85 -4.08
C ARG A 153 -6.73 -5.71 -5.36
N ASP A 154 -6.99 -6.56 -6.35
CA ASP A 154 -6.23 -6.60 -7.61
C ASP A 154 -6.43 -5.32 -8.43
N GLN A 155 -7.65 -4.80 -8.48
CA GLN A 155 -7.95 -3.55 -9.18
C GLN A 155 -7.25 -2.35 -8.52
N PHE A 156 -7.22 -2.27 -7.20
CA PHE A 156 -6.53 -1.18 -6.50
C PHE A 156 -5.01 -1.31 -6.56
N ALA A 157 -4.46 -2.52 -6.53
CA ALA A 157 -3.02 -2.74 -6.75
C ALA A 157 -2.60 -2.25 -8.15
N ARG A 158 -3.38 -2.57 -9.19
CA ARG A 158 -3.17 -2.07 -10.55
C ARG A 158 -3.26 -0.55 -10.63
N ALA A 159 -4.22 0.06 -9.94
CA ALA A 159 -4.38 1.51 -9.89
C ALA A 159 -3.18 2.20 -9.25
N ALA A 160 -2.71 1.65 -8.12
CA ALA A 160 -1.53 2.14 -7.42
C ALA A 160 -0.28 2.09 -8.33
N ALA A 161 -0.08 0.98 -9.04
CA ALA A 161 1.00 0.82 -9.99
C ALA A 161 0.92 1.84 -11.15
N ALA A 162 -0.27 2.09 -11.70
CA ALA A 162 -0.46 3.08 -12.76
C ALA A 162 -0.17 4.51 -12.26
N CYS A 163 -0.51 4.82 -11.01
CA CYS A 163 -0.22 6.11 -10.38
C CYS A 163 1.27 6.33 -10.05
N GLN A 164 2.20 5.48 -10.50
CA GLN A 164 3.63 5.80 -10.51
C GLN A 164 3.98 6.94 -11.48
N ALA A 165 3.19 7.11 -12.54
CA ALA A 165 3.34 8.18 -13.52
C ALA A 165 2.08 9.06 -13.57
N ALA A 166 2.27 10.35 -13.83
CA ALA A 166 1.18 11.31 -13.94
C ALA A 166 0.71 11.47 -15.41
N THR A 167 0.08 10.43 -15.97
CA THR A 167 -0.42 10.40 -17.35
C THR A 167 -1.94 10.52 -17.41
N ASP A 168 -2.49 10.74 -18.61
CA ASP A 168 -3.94 10.74 -18.79
C ASP A 168 -4.55 9.35 -18.58
N ASP A 169 -3.83 8.29 -18.96
CA ASP A 169 -4.24 6.91 -18.73
C ASP A 169 -4.29 6.57 -17.24
N SER A 170 -3.29 6.99 -16.46
CA SER A 170 -3.28 6.73 -15.01
C SER A 170 -4.35 7.54 -14.29
N LEU A 171 -4.66 8.75 -14.75
CA LEU A 171 -5.79 9.54 -14.25
C LEU A 171 -7.13 8.85 -14.56
N ALA A 172 -7.34 8.43 -15.80
CA ALA A 172 -8.59 7.78 -16.22
C ALA A 172 -8.84 6.49 -15.45
N LEU A 173 -7.80 5.66 -15.29
CA LEU A 173 -7.88 4.45 -14.48
C LEU A 173 -8.20 4.79 -13.02
N ALA A 174 -7.47 5.72 -12.41
CA ALA A 174 -7.70 6.13 -11.03
C ALA A 174 -9.13 6.68 -10.79
N GLN A 175 -9.65 7.48 -11.73
CA GLN A 175 -11.03 7.96 -11.69
C GLN A 175 -12.04 6.82 -11.75
N GLN A 176 -11.84 5.84 -12.63
CA GLN A 176 -12.69 4.65 -12.70
C GLN A 176 -12.70 3.90 -11.36
N ARG A 177 -11.52 3.67 -10.77
CA ARG A 177 -11.41 2.97 -9.48
C ARG A 177 -12.07 3.75 -8.33
N ARG A 178 -12.04 5.08 -8.37
CA ARG A 178 -12.79 5.92 -7.43
C ARG A 178 -14.30 5.74 -7.61
N TYR A 179 -14.82 5.68 -8.83
CA TYR A 179 -16.25 5.44 -9.07
C TYR A 179 -16.69 4.08 -8.54
N ASP A 180 -15.93 3.03 -8.83
CA ASP A 180 -16.17 1.69 -8.32
C ASP A 180 -16.20 1.66 -6.78
N LEU A 181 -15.30 2.42 -6.13
CA LEU A 181 -15.27 2.56 -4.67
C LEU A 181 -16.51 3.32 -4.14
N GLU A 182 -16.97 4.35 -4.83
CA GLU A 182 -18.18 5.08 -4.45
C GLU A 182 -19.44 4.22 -4.59
N ASP A 183 -19.54 3.43 -5.66
CA ASP A 183 -20.67 2.52 -5.88
C ASP A 183 -20.69 1.42 -4.82
N LEU A 184 -19.53 0.85 -4.48
CA LEU A 184 -19.38 -0.06 -3.34
C LEU A 184 -19.86 0.58 -2.03
N MET A 185 -19.52 1.85 -1.79
CA MET A 185 -19.94 2.56 -0.58
C MET A 185 -21.46 2.80 -0.52
N ARG A 186 -22.14 2.87 -1.68
CA ARG A 186 -23.60 2.95 -1.79
C ARG A 186 -24.28 1.57 -1.72
N GLY A 187 -23.51 0.49 -1.55
CA GLY A 187 -24.03 -0.88 -1.52
C GLY A 187 -24.40 -1.42 -2.91
N GLN A 188 -23.90 -0.80 -3.98
CA GLN A 188 -24.09 -1.28 -5.34
C GLN A 188 -23.06 -2.36 -5.65
N SER A 189 -23.42 -3.28 -6.54
CA SER A 189 -22.48 -4.26 -7.10
C SER A 189 -21.43 -3.52 -7.93
N VAL A 190 -20.15 -3.79 -7.67
CA VAL A 190 -19.05 -3.27 -8.49
C VAL A 190 -18.80 -4.26 -9.62
N ALA A 191 -18.75 -3.78 -10.85
CA ALA A 191 -18.29 -4.58 -11.99
C ALA A 191 -16.75 -4.70 -11.95
N ALA A 192 -16.24 -5.52 -11.04
CA ALA A 192 -14.83 -5.87 -11.01
C ALA A 192 -14.60 -7.14 -11.84
N PRO A 193 -13.53 -7.21 -12.66
CA PRO A 193 -13.06 -8.49 -13.19
C PRO A 193 -12.85 -9.49 -12.05
N ASP A 194 -12.98 -10.78 -12.36
CA ASP A 194 -12.67 -11.84 -11.41
C ASP A 194 -11.26 -11.66 -10.83
N ALA A 195 -11.10 -12.01 -9.56
CA ALA A 195 -9.81 -11.98 -8.90
C ALA A 195 -8.82 -12.90 -9.63
N ALA A 196 -7.53 -12.57 -9.57
CA ALA A 196 -6.49 -13.46 -10.07
C ALA A 196 -6.59 -14.83 -9.38
N GLU A 197 -6.43 -15.90 -10.16
CA GLU A 197 -6.49 -17.29 -9.66
C GLU A 197 -5.51 -17.53 -8.52
N GLN A 198 -4.33 -16.90 -8.59
CA GLN A 198 -3.35 -16.88 -7.52
C GLN A 198 -3.21 -15.44 -7.02
N PRO A 199 -3.40 -15.21 -5.69
CA PRO A 199 -3.20 -13.89 -5.14
C PRO A 199 -1.72 -13.49 -5.24
N PRO A 200 -1.39 -12.24 -5.59
CA PRO A 200 -0.01 -11.76 -5.57
C PRO A 200 0.54 -11.78 -4.13
N ALA A 201 1.86 -11.84 -4.01
CA ALA A 201 2.52 -11.72 -2.71
C ALA A 201 2.26 -10.33 -2.10
N TRP A 202 2.38 -10.17 -0.78
CA TRP A 202 1.99 -8.92 -0.12
C TRP A 202 2.86 -7.73 -0.54
N GLY A 203 4.17 -7.93 -0.71
CA GLY A 203 5.06 -6.88 -1.22
C GLY A 203 4.86 -6.52 -2.69
N GLU A 204 4.16 -7.36 -3.47
CA GLU A 204 3.76 -7.03 -4.84
C GLU A 204 2.52 -6.14 -4.89
N LEU A 205 1.68 -6.16 -3.85
CA LEU A 205 0.50 -5.30 -3.74
C LEU A 205 0.89 -3.82 -3.54
N VAL A 206 1.88 -3.58 -2.68
CA VAL A 206 2.31 -2.25 -2.28
C VAL A 206 3.75 -2.29 -1.78
N SER A 207 4.53 -1.25 -2.07
CA SER A 207 5.90 -1.15 -1.56
C SER A 207 5.93 -0.80 -0.07
N LEU A 208 6.93 -1.33 0.64
CA LEU A 208 7.16 -1.08 2.07
C LEU A 208 7.18 0.42 2.40
N SER A 209 7.83 1.24 1.55
CA SER A 209 7.92 2.69 1.73
C SER A 209 6.57 3.42 1.75
N LEU A 210 5.54 2.93 1.05
CA LEU A 210 4.21 3.53 1.07
C LEU A 210 3.43 3.14 2.33
N LEU A 211 3.66 1.92 2.83
CA LEU A 211 3.11 1.47 4.11
C LEU A 211 3.74 2.23 5.28
N MET A 212 5.06 2.44 5.25
CA MET A 212 5.76 3.23 6.26
C MET A 212 5.25 4.68 6.30
N GLN A 213 5.03 5.32 5.14
CA GLN A 213 4.39 6.64 5.08
C GLN A 213 2.99 6.65 5.74
N ARG A 214 2.19 5.59 5.55
CA ARG A 214 0.88 5.50 6.21
C ARG A 214 0.99 5.29 7.72
N MET A 215 1.98 4.53 8.18
CA MET A 215 2.26 4.34 9.62
C MET A 215 2.74 5.64 10.26
N GLU A 216 3.61 6.39 9.59
CA GLU A 216 4.09 7.72 10.01
C GLU A 216 2.93 8.71 10.17
N THR A 217 2.05 8.81 9.17
CA THR A 217 0.81 9.62 9.29
C THR A 217 -0.08 9.14 10.45
N ALA A 218 -0.13 7.83 10.74
CA ALA A 218 -0.91 7.32 11.87
C ALA A 218 -0.37 7.85 13.20
N LEU A 219 0.96 7.75 13.39
CA LEU A 219 1.60 8.15 14.64
C LEU A 219 1.69 9.67 14.75
N GLU A 220 2.42 10.31 13.83
CA GLU A 220 2.87 11.69 13.98
C GLU A 220 1.74 12.71 13.72
N GLU A 221 0.87 12.44 12.73
CA GLU A 221 -0.17 13.38 12.34
C GLU A 221 -1.50 13.15 13.08
N ARG A 222 -1.74 11.94 13.63
CA ARG A 222 -3.03 11.58 14.22
C ARG A 222 -2.92 11.22 15.69
N VAL A 223 -2.13 10.21 16.05
CA VAL A 223 -2.03 9.73 17.44
C VAL A 223 -1.35 10.76 18.35
N ASP A 224 -0.17 11.26 17.97
CA ASP A 224 0.62 12.17 18.82
C ASP A 224 -0.14 13.46 19.19
N PRO A 225 -0.80 14.17 18.24
CA PRO A 225 -1.63 15.31 18.60
C PRO A 225 -2.84 14.92 19.45
N ALA A 226 -3.43 13.74 19.23
CA ALA A 226 -4.58 13.27 19.97
C ALA A 226 -4.25 12.95 21.43
N VAL A 227 -3.05 12.42 21.72
CA VAL A 227 -2.59 12.10 23.08
C VAL A 227 -1.76 13.22 23.73
N ALA A 228 -1.71 14.41 23.13
CA ALA A 228 -0.94 15.54 23.66
C ALA A 228 -1.49 16.10 24.99
N SER A 229 -2.79 15.91 25.25
CA SER A 229 -3.42 16.25 26.53
C SER A 229 -4.66 15.39 26.76
N GLU A 230 -5.03 15.18 28.02
CA GLU A 230 -6.22 14.39 28.39
C GLU A 230 -7.50 14.93 27.71
N ARG A 231 -7.63 16.26 27.63
CA ARG A 231 -8.77 16.91 27.00
C ARG A 231 -8.84 16.62 25.49
N THR A 232 -7.71 16.64 24.80
CA THR A 232 -7.67 16.31 23.36
C THR A 232 -7.98 14.84 23.16
N PHE A 233 -7.38 13.97 23.98
CA PHE A 233 -7.57 12.53 23.92
C PHE A 233 -9.03 12.14 24.10
N ARG A 234 -9.73 12.67 25.11
CA ARG A 234 -11.17 12.42 25.33
C ARG A 234 -12.06 12.79 24.13
N ARG A 235 -11.59 13.66 23.22
CA ARG A 235 -12.32 14.03 22.00
C ARG A 235 -11.95 13.17 20.80
N ALA A 236 -10.82 12.49 20.86
CA ALA A 236 -10.21 11.75 19.76
C ALA A 236 -10.02 10.25 20.10
N GLU A 237 -10.55 9.76 21.23
CA GLU A 237 -10.33 8.39 21.71
C GLU A 237 -10.69 7.33 20.66
N LEU A 238 -11.79 7.52 19.93
CA LEU A 238 -12.20 6.61 18.84
C LEU A 238 -11.27 6.69 17.62
N ASP A 239 -10.72 7.87 17.33
CA ASP A 239 -9.73 8.02 16.25
C ASP A 239 -8.40 7.36 16.65
N VAL A 240 -7.95 7.53 17.90
CA VAL A 240 -6.77 6.85 18.46
C VAL A 240 -6.95 5.34 18.41
N GLN A 241 -8.10 4.83 18.86
CA GLN A 241 -8.43 3.40 18.82
C GLN A 241 -8.32 2.85 17.38
N ARG A 242 -8.86 3.59 16.41
CA ARG A 242 -8.84 3.20 15.00
C ARG A 242 -7.42 3.19 14.42
N GLU A 243 -6.64 4.23 14.66
CA GLU A 243 -5.25 4.29 14.18
C GLU A 243 -4.38 3.21 14.84
N ALA A 244 -4.61 2.90 16.11
CA ALA A 244 -3.93 1.83 16.81
C ALA A 244 -4.20 0.45 16.18
N GLN A 245 -5.46 0.13 15.85
CA GLN A 245 -5.79 -1.10 15.12
C GLN A 245 -5.15 -1.16 13.73
N LEU A 246 -5.13 -0.04 13.00
CA LEU A 246 -4.49 0.02 11.68
C LEU A 246 -2.97 -0.15 11.78
N LEU A 247 -2.32 0.43 12.80
CA LEU A 247 -0.90 0.22 13.07
C LEU A 247 -0.61 -1.26 13.38
N ALA A 248 -1.40 -1.89 14.24
CA ALA A 248 -1.25 -3.31 14.57
C ALA A 248 -1.40 -4.20 13.31
N MET A 249 -2.43 -3.95 12.50
CA MET A 249 -2.64 -4.66 11.22
C MET A 249 -1.48 -4.44 10.26
N LEU A 250 -1.00 -3.20 10.10
CA LEU A 250 0.08 -2.91 9.17
C LEU A 250 1.42 -3.48 9.65
N ALA A 251 1.66 -3.56 10.96
CA ALA A 251 2.83 -4.22 11.54
C ALA A 251 2.86 -5.73 11.20
N GLU A 252 1.72 -6.39 11.17
CA GLU A 252 1.61 -7.76 10.66
C GLU A 252 1.84 -7.82 9.14
N VAL A 253 1.26 -6.89 8.37
CA VAL A 253 1.38 -6.87 6.90
C VAL A 253 2.84 -6.77 6.45
N ILE A 254 3.66 -5.92 7.06
CA ILE A 254 5.06 -5.70 6.64
C ILE A 254 5.97 -6.92 6.88
N GLN A 255 5.52 -7.92 7.66
CA GLN A 255 6.22 -9.18 7.91
C GLN A 255 5.79 -10.30 6.95
N ARG A 256 4.80 -10.05 6.08
CA ARG A 256 4.28 -11.06 5.16
C ARG A 256 5.25 -11.29 3.98
N GLU A 257 5.12 -12.47 3.37
CA GLU A 257 5.88 -12.84 2.17
C GLU A 257 5.77 -11.76 1.07
N GLY A 258 6.92 -11.49 0.44
CA GLY A 258 7.06 -10.51 -0.64
C GLY A 258 7.68 -9.19 -0.21
N PHE A 259 7.80 -8.91 1.10
CA PHE A 259 8.60 -7.80 1.61
C PHE A 259 10.06 -8.19 1.80
N ASP A 260 10.97 -7.20 1.67
CA ASP A 260 12.43 -7.40 1.59
C ASP A 260 13.05 -8.04 2.84
N PHE A 261 12.41 -7.89 4.01
CA PHE A 261 12.92 -8.38 5.30
C PHE A 261 11.98 -9.40 5.95
N ALA A 262 11.09 -10.03 5.16
CA ALA A 262 10.06 -10.94 5.68
C ALA A 262 10.64 -12.23 6.33
N ASP A 263 11.88 -12.59 6.02
CA ASP A 263 12.61 -13.74 6.56
C ASP A 263 13.68 -13.37 7.61
N ASP A 264 13.75 -12.09 8.01
CA ASP A 264 14.66 -11.62 9.06
C ASP A 264 13.97 -11.63 10.43
N ASP A 265 14.43 -12.52 11.32
CA ASP A 265 13.91 -12.69 12.68
C ASP A 265 13.99 -11.41 13.53
N GLN A 266 15.03 -10.58 13.33
CA GLN A 266 15.20 -9.32 14.06
C GLN A 266 14.19 -8.28 13.56
N TYR A 267 13.96 -8.22 12.25
CA TYR A 267 12.92 -7.38 11.66
C TYR A 267 11.53 -7.79 12.17
N ALA A 268 11.22 -9.08 12.16
CA ALA A 268 9.97 -9.63 12.70
C ALA A 268 9.80 -9.27 14.18
N ALA A 269 10.85 -9.35 14.99
CA ALA A 269 10.81 -8.95 16.39
C ALA A 269 10.58 -7.44 16.60
N PHE A 270 11.02 -6.56 15.70
CA PHE A 270 10.67 -5.14 15.74
C PHE A 270 9.20 -4.90 15.37
N ALA A 271 8.72 -5.54 14.31
CA ALA A 271 7.35 -5.42 13.87
C ALA A 271 6.35 -5.99 14.90
N GLN A 272 6.68 -7.10 15.58
CA GLN A 272 5.90 -7.62 16.70
C GLN A 272 5.84 -6.63 17.87
N ARG A 273 6.95 -5.97 18.23
CA ARG A 273 6.95 -4.93 19.27
C ARG A 273 6.05 -3.74 18.91
N LEU A 274 6.05 -3.33 17.64
CA LEU A 274 5.14 -2.30 17.14
C LEU A 274 3.67 -2.75 17.26
N GLN A 275 3.38 -4.00 16.87
CA GLN A 275 2.05 -4.58 16.98
C GLN A 275 1.56 -4.64 18.44
N ASP A 276 2.41 -5.06 19.36
CA ASP A 276 2.08 -5.14 20.79
C ASP A 276 1.82 -3.76 21.39
N ALA A 277 2.67 -2.77 21.08
CA ALA A 277 2.49 -1.39 21.52
C ALA A 277 1.22 -0.76 20.94
N ALA A 278 0.90 -1.05 19.68
CA ALA A 278 -0.35 -0.62 19.05
C ALA A 278 -1.57 -1.30 19.70
N GLY A 279 -1.47 -2.58 20.07
CA GLY A 279 -2.50 -3.29 20.85
C GLY A 279 -2.73 -2.64 22.22
N ALA A 280 -1.67 -2.27 22.93
CA ALA A 280 -1.77 -1.55 24.20
C ALA A 280 -2.41 -0.17 24.05
N LEU A 281 -2.09 0.56 22.96
CA LEU A 281 -2.70 1.85 22.64
C LEU A 281 -4.20 1.70 22.34
N ASN A 282 -4.60 0.69 21.57
CA ASN A 282 -6.00 0.38 21.28
C ASN A 282 -6.79 0.09 22.58
N HIS A 283 -6.24 -0.74 23.45
CA HIS A 283 -6.86 -1.07 24.73
C HIS A 283 -6.99 0.16 25.65
N ALA A 284 -5.94 0.97 25.77
CA ALA A 284 -5.99 2.20 26.56
C ALA A 284 -7.00 3.23 26.02
N ALA A 285 -7.14 3.31 24.69
CA ALA A 285 -8.16 4.14 24.04
C ALA A 285 -9.58 3.65 24.34
N GLU A 286 -9.80 2.33 24.27
CA GLU A 286 -11.07 1.69 24.61
C GLU A 286 -11.47 1.93 26.08
N GLU A 287 -10.51 1.82 27.00
CA GLU A 287 -10.71 2.11 28.42
C GLU A 287 -10.78 3.61 28.76
N ARG A 288 -10.59 4.48 27.77
CA ARG A 288 -10.51 5.94 27.94
C ARG A 288 -9.44 6.37 28.95
N ASN A 289 -8.36 5.61 29.02
CA ASN A 289 -7.26 5.81 29.95
C ASN A 289 -6.15 6.64 29.28
N TYR A 290 -6.18 7.96 29.53
CA TYR A 290 -5.25 8.90 28.92
C TYR A 290 -3.78 8.61 29.23
N GLU A 291 -3.43 8.33 30.48
CA GLU A 291 -2.03 8.10 30.87
C GLU A 291 -1.50 6.81 30.23
N ALA A 292 -2.31 5.75 30.19
CA ALA A 292 -1.95 4.53 29.49
C ALA A 292 -1.83 4.74 27.98
N ALA A 293 -2.75 5.51 27.37
CA ALA A 293 -2.72 5.78 25.93
C ALA A 293 -1.48 6.60 25.55
N ARG A 294 -1.13 7.62 26.33
CA ARG A 294 0.08 8.42 26.13
C ARG A 294 1.35 7.59 26.28
N ALA A 295 1.40 6.71 27.28
CA ALA A 295 2.54 5.80 27.47
C ALA A 295 2.67 4.81 26.29
N ALA A 296 1.57 4.20 25.85
CA ALA A 296 1.55 3.27 24.72
C ALA A 296 1.92 3.96 23.40
N ALA A 297 1.46 5.18 23.15
CA ALA A 297 1.89 5.97 22.00
C ALA A 297 3.41 6.21 22.00
N GLY A 298 4.00 6.50 23.17
CA GLY A 298 5.45 6.58 23.32
C GLY A 298 6.18 5.27 22.99
N GLN A 299 5.59 4.12 23.35
CA GLN A 299 6.14 2.79 23.01
C GLN A 299 6.05 2.51 21.50
N VAL A 300 4.96 2.91 20.84
CA VAL A 300 4.84 2.86 19.37
C VAL A 300 5.98 3.65 18.73
N GLY A 301 6.22 4.89 19.18
CA GLY A 301 7.33 5.71 18.68
C GLY A 301 8.71 5.09 18.91
N GLN A 302 8.94 4.45 20.06
CA GLN A 302 10.18 3.72 20.35
C GLN A 302 10.36 2.50 19.44
N ALA A 303 9.29 1.75 19.16
CA ALA A 303 9.35 0.62 18.23
C ALA A 303 9.71 1.09 16.81
N CYS A 304 9.12 2.19 16.34
CA CYS A 304 9.46 2.81 15.05
C CYS A 304 10.93 3.24 15.00
N ALA A 305 11.42 3.94 16.04
CA ALA A 305 12.80 4.41 16.10
C ALA A 305 13.79 3.25 16.07
N ALA A 306 13.57 2.23 16.90
CA ALA A 306 14.47 1.09 17.01
C ALA A 306 14.55 0.26 15.72
N CYS A 307 13.43 0.07 15.01
CA CYS A 307 13.46 -0.58 13.70
C CYS A 307 14.20 0.27 12.65
N HIS A 308 14.01 1.59 12.67
CA HIS A 308 14.64 2.48 11.70
C HIS A 308 16.15 2.68 11.91
N GLU A 309 16.68 2.45 13.11
CA GLU A 309 18.12 2.44 13.34
C GLU A 309 18.83 1.36 12.51
N ASP A 310 18.18 0.20 12.33
CA ASP A 310 18.77 -0.96 11.65
C ASP A 310 18.33 -1.09 10.18
N TYR A 311 17.09 -0.69 9.83
CA TYR A 311 16.45 -1.05 8.54
C TYR A 311 16.06 0.13 7.62
N ARG A 312 16.35 1.40 7.96
CA ARG A 312 15.94 2.58 7.16
C ARG A 312 16.87 2.93 5.98
N GLY A 313 17.68 1.98 5.51
CA GLY A 313 18.71 2.18 4.48
C GLY A 313 18.25 2.95 3.25
#